data_AF-A0A534N9T7-F1
#
_entry.id   AF-A0A534N9T7-F1
#
_cell.length_a   1.000
_cell.length_b   1.000
_cell.length_c   1.000
_cell.angle_alpha   90.00
_cell.angle_beta   90.00
_cell.angle_gamma   90.00
#
_symmetry.space_group_name_H-M   'P 1'
#
loop_
_entity.id
_entity.type
_entity.pdbx_description
1 polymer ?
#
loop_
_entity_poly.entity_id
_entity_poly.type
_entity_poly.pdbx_seq_one_letter_code
_entity_poly.pdbx_strand_id
1 'polypeptide(L)'
;DAPRMRSTWQRIRERLEIRPGLLRRYYGSLTAGEGAFGICSFWAVEYLALGGGSIAEAQDQFAALLEYANDVGLYGEEIDPETGAALGNFPQAYTHVGLINAAISLRDRLERGKHDAERARLHVPEAHP
;
A
#
# COMPACT_ATOMS: atom_id res chain seq x y z
N ASP A 1 11.20 -12.95 -3.50
CA ASP A 1 11.25 -13.66 -2.20
C ASP A 1 12.52 -13.41 -1.41
N ALA A 2 12.45 -12.58 -0.37
CA ALA A 2 13.53 -12.41 0.59
C ALA A 2 13.00 -12.67 2.01
N PRO A 3 13.32 -13.80 2.66
CA PRO A 3 12.82 -14.14 4.00
C PRO A 3 13.07 -13.04 5.05
N ARG A 4 14.21 -12.33 4.93
CA ARG A 4 14.54 -11.17 5.76
C ARG A 4 13.53 -10.03 5.58
N MET A 5 13.17 -9.71 4.35
CA MET A 5 12.22 -8.64 4.05
C MET A 5 10.82 -8.95 4.60
N ARG A 6 10.37 -10.22 4.47
CA ARG A 6 9.07 -10.64 5.05
C ARG A 6 9.06 -10.52 6.56
N SER A 7 10.15 -10.91 7.23
CA SER A 7 10.29 -10.73 8.69
C SER A 7 10.27 -9.25 9.08
N THR A 8 10.98 -8.39 8.34
CA THR A 8 10.94 -6.93 8.54
C THR A 8 9.52 -6.39 8.36
N TRP A 9 8.81 -6.79 7.31
CA TRP A 9 7.43 -6.38 7.06
C TRP A 9 6.49 -6.78 8.20
N GLN A 10 6.57 -8.02 8.67
CA GLN A 10 5.78 -8.48 9.81
C GLN A 10 6.01 -7.62 11.06
N ARG A 11 7.25 -7.21 11.32
CA ARG A 11 7.58 -6.34 12.46
C ARG A 11 7.16 -4.89 12.26
N ILE A 12 7.15 -4.40 11.02
CA ILE A 12 6.60 -3.08 10.67
C ILE A 12 5.10 -3.08 10.97
N ARG A 13 4.35 -4.07 10.47
CA ARG A 13 2.91 -4.18 10.74
C ARG A 13 2.62 -4.26 12.23
N GLU A 14 3.26 -5.19 12.93
CA GLU A 14 3.06 -5.41 14.37
C GLU A 14 3.25 -4.13 15.21
N ARG A 15 4.19 -3.26 14.83
CA ARG A 15 4.58 -2.10 15.65
C ARG A 15 4.06 -0.76 15.18
N LEU A 16 3.85 -0.59 13.88
CA LEU A 16 3.57 0.70 13.27
C LEU A 16 2.15 0.79 12.69
N GLU A 17 1.47 -0.33 12.48
CA GLU A 17 0.09 -0.34 11.97
C GLU A 17 -0.86 0.02 13.12
N ILE A 18 -1.52 1.17 13.01
CA ILE A 18 -2.47 1.66 14.03
C ILE A 18 -3.91 1.29 13.70
N ARG A 19 -4.22 1.19 12.41
CA ARG A 19 -5.46 0.67 11.83
C ARG A 19 -5.06 -0.10 10.57
N PRO A 20 -5.90 -1.03 10.06
CA PRO A 20 -5.59 -1.77 8.85
C PRO A 20 -5.10 -0.85 7.71
N GLY A 21 -3.85 -1.03 7.29
CA GLY A 21 -3.21 -0.25 6.23
C GLY A 21 -2.71 1.15 6.60
N LEU A 22 -3.00 1.66 7.80
CA LEU A 22 -2.55 2.96 8.30
C LEU A 22 -1.31 2.80 9.18
N LEU A 23 -0.19 3.35 8.72
CA LEU A 23 1.12 3.18 9.33
C LEU A 23 1.66 4.48 9.92
N ARG A 24 2.22 4.39 11.12
CA ARG A 24 3.05 5.45 11.70
C ARG A 24 4.44 5.46 11.09
N ARG A 25 5.11 6.60 11.16
CA ARG A 25 6.51 6.75 10.78
C ARG A 25 7.47 6.12 11.80
N TYR A 26 7.16 6.20 13.10
CA TYR A 26 8.00 5.70 14.19
C TYR A 26 7.20 4.94 15.26
N TYR A 27 7.91 4.21 16.13
CA TYR A 27 7.34 3.53 17.31
C TYR A 27 7.71 4.28 18.58
N GLY A 28 6.81 4.33 19.56
CA GLY A 28 7.06 4.87 20.90
C GLY A 28 6.70 6.35 21.07
N SER A 29 7.22 6.99 22.12
CA SER A 29 6.84 8.34 22.56
C SER A 29 7.09 9.46 21.54
N LEU A 30 7.91 9.21 20.52
CA LEU A 30 8.18 10.13 19.41
C LEU A 30 6.94 10.42 18.54
N THR A 31 5.85 9.67 18.73
CA THR A 31 4.64 9.74 17.90
C THR A 31 3.40 10.18 18.71
N ALA A 32 3.59 10.67 19.93
CA ALA A 32 2.49 11.11 20.78
C ALA A 32 1.75 12.29 20.13
N GLY A 33 0.51 12.05 19.67
CA GLY A 33 -0.32 13.02 18.96
C GLY A 33 -0.17 13.02 17.43
N GLU A 34 0.73 12.21 16.85
CA GLU A 34 0.82 12.02 15.40
C GLU A 34 -0.25 11.03 14.90
N GLY A 35 -0.82 11.30 13.73
CA GLY A 35 -1.66 10.39 12.96
C GLY A 35 -0.87 9.31 12.21
N ALA A 36 -1.54 8.60 11.31
CA ALA A 36 -0.87 7.73 10.35
C ALA A 36 -0.20 8.57 9.26
N PHE A 37 1.05 8.25 8.92
CA PHE A 37 1.77 8.93 7.85
C PHE A 37 1.30 8.42 6.48
N GLY A 38 0.76 9.32 5.66
CA GLY A 38 0.19 8.96 4.36
C GLY A 38 1.20 8.27 3.45
N ILE A 39 2.41 8.81 3.32
CA ILE A 39 3.46 8.20 2.49
C ILE A 39 3.87 6.80 2.98
N CYS A 40 3.99 6.59 4.30
CA CYS A 40 4.33 5.27 4.85
C CYS A 40 3.24 4.24 4.55
N SER A 41 1.98 4.68 4.61
CA SER A 41 0.81 3.87 4.30
C SER A 41 0.77 3.47 2.81
N PHE A 42 1.10 4.40 1.90
CA PHE A 42 1.22 4.08 0.47
C PHE A 42 2.44 3.20 0.14
N TRP A 43 3.59 3.37 0.81
CA TRP A 43 4.74 2.47 0.63
C TRP A 43 4.43 1.04 1.03
N ALA A 44 3.56 0.80 2.00
CA ALA A 44 3.09 -0.55 2.30
C ALA A 44 2.33 -1.17 1.14
N VAL A 45 1.46 -0.41 0.46
CA VAL A 45 0.79 -0.86 -0.77
C VAL A 45 1.82 -1.20 -1.84
N GLU A 46 2.79 -0.32 -2.07
CA GLU A 46 3.86 -0.54 -3.03
C GLU A 46 4.62 -1.84 -2.72
N TYR A 47 4.99 -2.07 -1.46
CA TYR A 47 5.62 -3.31 -1.01
C TYR A 47 4.76 -4.55 -1.29
N LEU A 48 3.46 -4.51 -0.98
CA LEU A 48 2.53 -5.60 -1.27
C LEU A 48 2.46 -5.88 -2.77
N ALA A 49 2.35 -4.83 -3.60
CA ALA A 49 2.32 -4.93 -5.05
C ALA A 49 3.61 -5.52 -5.66
N LEU A 50 4.76 -5.27 -5.03
CA LEU A 50 6.06 -5.84 -5.43
C LEU A 50 6.24 -7.31 -5.03
N GLY A 51 5.22 -7.94 -4.43
CA GLY A 51 5.24 -9.35 -4.03
C GLY A 51 5.54 -9.57 -2.55
N GLY A 52 5.38 -8.52 -1.73
CA GLY A 52 5.41 -8.63 -0.27
C GLY A 52 4.17 -9.30 0.33
N GLY A 53 3.09 -9.36 -0.43
CA GLY A 53 1.82 -10.00 -0.06
C GLY A 53 1.02 -10.43 -1.27
N SER A 54 -0.29 -10.63 -1.08
CA SER A 54 -1.17 -10.96 -2.20
C SER A 54 -1.55 -9.72 -3.01
N ILE A 55 -1.92 -9.91 -4.27
CA ILE A 55 -2.41 -8.80 -5.10
C ILE A 55 -3.72 -8.22 -4.57
N ALA A 56 -4.60 -9.07 -4.03
CA ALA A 56 -5.85 -8.65 -3.40
C ALA A 56 -5.58 -7.76 -2.19
N GLU A 57 -4.64 -8.15 -1.32
CA GLU A 57 -4.24 -7.34 -0.16
C GLU A 57 -3.72 -5.95 -0.58
N ALA A 58 -2.91 -5.88 -1.64
CA ALA A 58 -2.43 -4.61 -2.18
C ALA A 58 -3.60 -3.75 -2.71
N GLN A 59 -4.56 -4.33 -3.42
CA GLN A 59 -5.73 -3.63 -3.96
C GLN A 59 -6.65 -3.13 -2.86
N ASP A 60 -6.96 -3.98 -1.87
CA ASP A 60 -7.86 -3.65 -0.77
C ASP A 60 -7.28 -2.52 0.07
N GLN A 61 -5.99 -2.59 0.40
CA GLN A 61 -5.32 -1.53 1.15
C GLN A 61 -5.20 -0.24 0.33
N PHE A 62 -4.91 -0.32 -0.97
CA PHE A 62 -4.86 0.87 -1.83
C PHE A 62 -6.22 1.56 -1.90
N ALA A 63 -7.29 0.80 -2.15
CA ALA A 63 -8.65 1.32 -2.20
C ALA A 63 -9.05 1.98 -0.88
N ALA A 64 -8.77 1.34 0.26
CA ALA A 64 -9.04 1.92 1.57
C ALA A 64 -8.28 3.24 1.81
N LEU A 65 -7.04 3.36 1.31
CA LEU A 65 -6.28 4.62 1.43
C LEU A 65 -6.83 5.73 0.53
N LEU A 66 -7.42 5.39 -0.61
CA LEU A 66 -7.99 6.39 -1.53
C LEU A 66 -9.17 7.16 -0.91
N GLU A 67 -9.86 6.56 0.05
CA GLU A 67 -11.00 7.18 0.75
C GLU A 67 -10.60 8.35 1.68
N TYR A 68 -9.31 8.52 1.99
CA TYR A 68 -8.82 9.64 2.81
C TYR A 68 -8.46 10.90 2.01
N ALA A 69 -8.61 10.87 0.68
CA ALA A 69 -8.50 12.08 -0.12
C ALA A 69 -9.63 13.06 0.22
N ASN A 70 -9.36 14.36 0.15
CA ASN A 70 -10.45 15.33 0.16
C ASN A 70 -11.25 15.31 -1.17
N ASP A 71 -12.24 16.19 -1.26
CA ASP A 71 -13.14 16.36 -2.40
C ASP A 71 -12.45 16.67 -3.74
N VAL A 72 -11.22 17.17 -3.72
CA VAL A 72 -10.40 17.45 -4.91
C VAL A 72 -9.22 16.47 -5.08
N GLY A 73 -9.18 15.38 -4.33
CA GLY A 73 -8.18 14.32 -4.49
C GLY A 73 -6.86 14.57 -3.77
N LEU A 74 -6.80 15.54 -2.84
CA LEU A 74 -5.58 15.93 -2.13
C LEU A 74 -5.47 15.28 -0.75
N TYR A 75 -4.23 15.00 -0.35
CA TYR A 75 -3.88 14.38 0.93
C TYR A 75 -3.04 15.30 1.81
N GLY A 76 -3.23 15.15 3.13
CA GLY A 76 -2.32 15.67 4.14
C GLY A 76 -1.05 14.81 4.29
N GLU A 77 -0.17 15.27 5.18
CA GLU A 77 1.00 14.50 5.61
C GLU A 77 0.58 13.30 6.46
N GLU A 78 -0.38 13.55 7.34
CA GLU A 78 -0.90 12.59 8.30
C GLU A 78 -2.41 12.41 8.12
N ILE A 79 -2.91 11.27 8.56
CA ILE A 79 -4.32 10.89 8.59
C ILE A 79 -4.68 10.59 10.04
N ASP A 80 -5.67 11.28 10.57
CA ASP A 80 -6.27 10.93 11.86
C ASP A 80 -6.88 9.51 11.76
N PRO A 81 -6.41 8.52 12.54
CA PRO A 81 -6.89 7.15 12.43
C PRO A 81 -8.34 6.92 12.92
N GLU A 82 -8.88 7.87 13.68
CA GLU A 82 -10.25 7.80 14.22
C GLU A 82 -11.23 8.56 13.33
N THR A 83 -10.84 9.74 12.85
CA THR A 83 -11.74 10.62 12.09
C THR A 83 -11.51 10.60 10.59
N GLY A 84 -10.34 10.14 10.13
CA GLY A 84 -9.91 10.22 8.73
C GLY A 84 -9.50 11.62 8.28
N ALA A 85 -9.49 12.61 9.19
CA ALA A 85 -9.12 13.99 8.85
C ALA A 85 -7.66 14.08 8.41
N ALA A 86 -7.39 14.94 7.43
CA ALA A 86 -6.03 15.31 7.07
C ALA A 86 -5.39 16.11 8.21
N LEU A 87 -4.20 15.69 8.63
CA LEU A 87 -3.38 16.32 9.66
C LEU A 87 -2.03 16.77 9.05
N GLY A 88 -1.36 17.70 9.74
CA GLY A 88 -0.05 18.19 9.33
C GLY A 88 -0.07 19.04 8.06
N ASN A 89 1.01 18.95 7.28
CA ASN A 89 1.16 19.74 6.04
C ASN A 89 0.10 19.37 5.01
N PHE A 90 -0.49 20.38 4.37
CA PHE A 90 -1.53 20.17 3.36
C PHE A 90 -1.43 21.23 2.22
N PRO A 91 -1.48 20.81 0.93
CA PRO A 91 -1.37 19.44 0.45
C PRO A 91 0.07 18.92 0.58
N GLN A 92 0.26 17.66 0.99
CA GLN A 92 1.60 17.12 1.19
C GLN A 92 2.14 16.43 -0.06
N ALA A 93 3.10 17.03 -0.74
CA ALA A 93 3.67 16.49 -1.98
C ALA A 93 4.21 15.05 -1.83
N TYR A 94 4.88 14.75 -0.70
CA TYR A 94 5.43 13.43 -0.45
C TYR A 94 4.37 12.33 -0.35
N THR A 95 3.21 12.61 0.27
CA THR A 95 2.10 11.66 0.31
C THR A 95 1.62 11.32 -1.09
N HIS A 96 1.53 12.31 -1.98
CA HIS A 96 1.13 12.11 -3.38
C HIS A 96 2.19 11.35 -4.19
N VAL A 97 3.49 11.53 -3.90
CA VAL A 97 4.55 10.69 -4.50
C VAL A 97 4.38 9.23 -4.08
N GLY A 98 4.08 8.97 -2.80
CA GLY A 98 3.75 7.62 -2.32
C GLY A 98 2.56 7.00 -3.05
N LEU A 99 1.46 7.76 -3.17
CA LEU A 99 0.26 7.37 -3.92
C LEU A 99 0.59 6.96 -5.36
N ILE A 100 1.34 7.79 -6.09
CA ILE A 100 1.71 7.54 -7.50
C ILE A 100 2.56 6.28 -7.62
N ASN A 101 3.56 6.09 -6.76
CA ASN A 101 4.43 4.91 -6.80
C ASN A 101 3.66 3.63 -6.50
N ALA A 102 2.76 3.66 -5.52
CA ALA A 102 1.88 2.55 -5.19
C ALA A 102 0.97 2.19 -6.38
N ALA A 103 0.37 3.19 -7.02
CA ALA A 103 -0.48 3.00 -8.20
C ALA A 103 0.28 2.36 -9.38
N ILE A 104 1.48 2.86 -9.68
CA ILE A 104 2.35 2.33 -10.74
C ILE A 104 2.71 0.87 -10.44
N SER A 105 3.19 0.59 -9.23
CA SER A 105 3.60 -0.76 -8.84
C SER A 105 2.44 -1.75 -8.88
N LEU A 106 1.25 -1.34 -8.46
CA LEU A 106 0.04 -2.15 -8.51
C LEU A 106 -0.42 -2.43 -9.95
N ARG A 107 -0.43 -1.41 -10.82
CA ARG A 107 -0.70 -1.56 -12.25
C ARG A 107 0.24 -2.58 -12.88
N ASP A 108 1.54 -2.41 -12.70
CA ASP A 108 2.55 -3.29 -13.30
C ASP A 108 2.42 -4.74 -12.78
N ARG A 109 2.04 -4.91 -11.51
CA ARG A 109 1.77 -6.25 -10.94
C ARG A 109 0.55 -6.90 -11.58
N LEU A 110 -0.53 -6.16 -11.80
CA LEU A 110 -1.75 -6.64 -12.46
C LEU A 110 -1.47 -7.03 -13.92
N GLU A 111 -0.72 -6.21 -14.66
CA GLU A 111 -0.34 -6.49 -16.05
C GLU A 111 0.50 -7.75 -16.18
N ARG A 112 1.51 -7.93 -15.31
CA ARG A 112 2.29 -9.18 -15.25
C ARG A 112 1.40 -10.40 -15.00
N GLY A 113 0.47 -10.31 -14.05
CA GLY A 113 -0.45 -11.41 -13.76
C GLY A 113 -1.36 -11.79 -14.94
N LYS A 114 -1.78 -10.81 -15.76
CA LYS A 114 -2.53 -11.07 -16.99
C LYS A 114 -1.68 -11.81 -18.03
N HIS A 115 -0.46 -11.34 -18.26
CA HIS A 115 0.46 -11.96 -19.22
C HIS A 115 0.81 -13.40 -18.80
N ASP A 116 1.05 -13.64 -17.51
CA ASP A 116 1.35 -14.97 -16.97
C ASP A 116 0.16 -15.93 -17.17
N ALA A 117 -1.06 -15.46 -16.90
CA ALA A 117 -2.28 -16.22 -17.13
C ALA A 117 -2.52 -16.54 -18.61
N GLU A 118 -2.25 -15.59 -19.51
CA GLU A 118 -2.35 -15.79 -20.96
C GLU A 118 -1.33 -16.81 -21.46
N ARG A 119 -0.06 -16.71 -21.04
CA ARG A 119 0.96 -17.71 -21.39
C ARG A 119 0.60 -19.10 -20.88
N ALA A 120 0.08 -19.20 -19.66
CA ALA A 120 -0.36 -20.47 -19.09
C ALA A 120 -1.49 -21.11 -19.92
N ARG A 121 -2.44 -20.31 -20.42
CA ARG A 121 -3.52 -20.79 -21.31
C ARG A 121 -2.99 -21.28 -22.66
N LEU A 122 -2.02 -20.60 -23.24
CA LEU A 122 -1.42 -20.97 -24.55
C LEU A 122 -0.52 -22.21 -24.48
N HIS A 123 -0.02 -22.59 -23.29
CA HIS A 123 0.84 -23.77 -23.08
C HIS A 123 0.08 -25.03 -22.61
N VAL A 124 -1.25 -25.00 -22.51
CA VAL A 124 -2.04 -26.22 -22.28
C VAL A 124 -2.07 -27.02 -23.59
N PRO A 125 -1.53 -28.25 -23.65
CA PRO A 125 -1.67 -29.09 -24.83
C PRO A 125 -3.17 -29.39 -25.02
N GLU A 126 -3.70 -29.18 -26.24
CA GLU A 126 -5.00 -29.73 -26.59
C GLU A 126 -4.98 -31.23 -26.32
N ALA A 127 -5.80 -31.68 -25.38
CA ALA A 127 -6.03 -33.10 -25.15
C ALA A 127 -6.73 -33.64 -26.41
N HIS A 128 -5.95 -34.22 -27.33
CA HIS A 128 -6.51 -34.96 -28.44
C HIS A 128 -7.11 -36.28 -27.92
N PRO A 129 -8.35 -36.62 -28.30
CA PRO A 129 -9.02 -37.88 -27.93
C PRO A 129 -8.40 -39.11 -28.59
#